data_AF-A0A0Q6WY06-F1
#
_entry.id   AF-A0A0Q6WY06-F1
#
_cell.length_a   1.000
_cell.length_b   1.000
_cell.length_c   1.000
_cell.angle_alpha   90.00
_cell.angle_beta   90.00
_cell.angle_gamma   90.00
#
_symmetry.space_group_name_H-M   'P 1'
#
loop_
_entity.id
_entity.type
_entity.pdbx_description
1 polymer ?
#
loop_
_entity_poly.entity_id
_entity_poly.type
_entity_poly.pdbx_seq_one_letter_code
_entity_poly.pdbx_strand_id
1 'polypeptide(L)' 'MYSAYEISQYRSAELRRQAENERLVRETLRGRRAARREAAERTSESDSHTGRPRRHRFLRTA' A
#
# COMPACT_ATOMS: atom_id res chain seq x y z
N MET A 1 -14.25 -28.04 30.05
CA MET A 1 -14.57 -26.69 29.55
C MET A 1 -13.27 -25.90 29.53
N TYR A 2 -12.90 -25.28 28.40
CA TYR A 2 -11.77 -24.37 28.38
C TYR A 2 -12.08 -23.15 29.25
N SER A 3 -11.11 -22.71 30.03
CA SER A 3 -11.21 -21.50 30.82
C SER A 3 -11.32 -20.27 29.91
N ALA A 4 -11.92 -19.19 30.42
CA ALA A 4 -11.99 -17.93 29.69
C ALA A 4 -10.59 -17.40 29.29
N TYR A 5 -9.56 -17.74 30.07
CA TYR A 5 -8.17 -17.41 29.78
C TYR A 5 -7.64 -18.17 28.55
N GLU A 6 -7.90 -19.47 28.44
CA GLU A 6 -7.45 -20.23 27.27
C GLU A 6 -8.11 -19.71 25.98
N ILE A 7 -9.41 -19.39 26.05
CA ILE A 7 -10.13 -18.79 24.92
C ILE A 7 -9.52 -17.43 24.52
N SER A 8 -9.17 -16.58 25.49
CA SER A 8 -8.56 -15.28 25.20
C SER A 8 -7.16 -15.44 24.59
N GLN A 9 -6.38 -16.43 25.04
CA GLN A 9 -5.06 -16.73 24.48
C GLN A 9 -5.17 -17.16 23.01
N TYR A 10 -6.10 -18.07 22.68
CA TYR A 10 -6.33 -18.47 21.29
C TYR A 10 -6.74 -17.29 20.41
N ARG A 11 -7.68 -16.47 20.88
CA ARG A 11 -8.15 -15.29 20.13
C ARG A 11 -7.03 -14.27 19.94
N SER A 12 -6.18 -14.06 20.94
CA SER A 12 -5.03 -13.15 20.83
C SER A 12 -4.00 -13.64 19.81
N ALA A 13 -3.79 -14.96 19.72
CA ALA A 13 -2.87 -15.56 18.76
C ALA A 13 -3.42 -15.46 17.32
N GLU A 14 -4.73 -15.62 17.16
CA GLU A 14 -5.41 -15.43 15.88
C GLU A 14 -5.32 -13.99 15.37
N LEU A 15 -5.59 -13.00 16.24
CA LEU A 15 -5.47 -11.58 15.88
C LEU A 15 -4.04 -11.19 15.49
N ARG A 16 -3.03 -11.74 16.18
CA ARG A 16 -1.63 -11.53 15.80
C ARG A 16 -1.32 -12.07 14.42
N ARG A 17 -1.74 -13.31 14.11
CA ARG A 17 -1.60 -13.90 12.78
C ARG A 17 -2.29 -13.06 11.70
N GLN A 18 -3.50 -12.56 11.97
CA GLN A 18 -4.20 -11.69 11.03
C GLN A 18 -3.44 -10.38 10.79
N ALA A 19 -2.94 -9.74 11.84
CA ALA A 19 -2.17 -8.50 11.74
C ALA A 19 -0.87 -8.68 10.94
N GLU A 20 -0.17 -9.82 11.13
CA GLU A 20 1.02 -10.18 10.36
C GLU A 20 0.70 -10.36 8.87
N ASN A 21 -0.39 -11.07 8.55
CA ASN A 21 -0.85 -11.23 7.17
C ASN A 21 -1.20 -9.89 6.51
N GLU A 22 -1.94 -9.03 7.21
CA GLU A 22 -2.27 -7.69 6.72
C GLU A 22 -1.02 -6.84 6.48
N ARG A 23 -0.02 -6.93 7.36
CA ARG A 23 1.26 -6.24 7.19
C ARG A 23 1.98 -6.71 5.93
N LEU A 24 2.08 -8.02 5.72
CA LEU A 24 2.71 -8.61 4.54
C LEU A 24 2.00 -8.18 3.25
N VAL A 25 0.66 -8.22 3.22
CA VAL A 25 -0.12 -7.73 2.08
C VAL A 25 0.15 -6.25 1.81
N ARG A 26 0.17 -5.40 2.85
CA ARG A 26 0.48 -3.98 2.66
C ARG A 26 1.89 -3.74 2.15
N GLU A 27 2.86 -4.51 2.60
CA GLU A 27 4.25 -4.41 2.16
C GLU A 27 4.40 -4.80 0.68
N THR A 28 3.80 -5.92 0.26
CA THR A 28 3.79 -6.32 -1.16
C THR A 28 3.12 -5.25 -2.04
N LEU A 29 2.00 -4.67 -1.59
CA LEU A 29 1.34 -3.59 -2.30
C LEU A 29 2.18 -2.30 -2.35
N ARG A 30 2.89 -1.96 -1.27
CA ARG A 30 3.83 -0.83 -1.25
C ARG A 30 4.97 -1.05 -2.26
N GLY A 31 5.57 -2.24 -2.28
CA GLY A 31 6.61 -2.59 -3.25
C GLY A 31 6.11 -2.48 -4.70
N ARG A 32 4.92 -3.01 -4.99
CA ARG A 32 4.29 -2.87 -6.32
C ARG A 32 4.04 -1.41 -6.70
N ARG A 33 3.60 -0.57 -5.76
CA ARG A 33 3.40 0.87 -6.00
C ARG A 33 4.72 1.59 -6.23
N ALA A 34 5.77 1.25 -5.48
CA ALA A 34 7.11 1.80 -5.65
C ALA A 34 7.65 1.46 -7.04
N ALA A 35 7.62 0.18 -7.43
CA ALA A 35 8.06 -0.26 -8.75
C ALA A 35 7.27 0.43 -9.89
N ARG A 36 5.95 0.63 -9.71
CA ARG A 36 5.14 1.40 -10.67
C ARG A 36 5.55 2.87 -10.75
N ARG A 37 5.88 3.50 -9.62
CA ARG A 37 6.36 4.88 -9.59
C ARG A 37 7.71 5.00 -10.28
N GLU A 38 8.67 4.12 -9.97
CA GLU A 38 9.98 4.10 -10.63
C GLU A 38 9.87 3.84 -12.14
N ALA A 39 8.97 2.95 -12.56
CA ALA A 39 8.70 2.73 -13.98
C ALA A 39 8.08 3.98 -14.62
N ALA A 40 7.13 4.63 -13.94
CA ALA A 40 6.54 5.87 -14.40
C ALA A 40 7.57 7.02 -14.46
N GLU A 41 8.45 7.12 -13.47
CA GLU A 41 9.55 8.09 -13.40
C GLU A 41 10.52 7.87 -14.56
N ARG A 42 11.01 6.65 -14.79
CA ARG A 42 11.84 6.31 -15.95
C ARG A 42 11.17 6.62 -17.28
N THR A 43 9.88 6.29 -17.42
CA THR A 43 9.14 6.67 -18.63
C THR A 43 8.99 8.19 -18.73
N SER A 44 8.74 8.90 -17.63
CA SER A 44 8.58 10.36 -17.63
C SER A 44 9.89 11.09 -17.84
N GLU A 45 11.03 10.52 -17.44
CA GLU A 45 12.37 11.01 -17.76
C GLU A 45 12.63 10.86 -19.26
N SER A 46 12.23 9.72 -19.86
CA SER A 46 12.25 9.58 -21.33
C SER A 46 11.23 10.49 -22.05
N ASP A 47 10.04 10.70 -21.48
CA ASP A 47 8.95 11.54 -22.01
C ASP A 47 9.21 13.02 -21.71
N SER A 48 10.18 13.37 -20.86
CA SER A 48 10.56 14.77 -20.54
C SER A 48 11.16 15.50 -21.74
N HIS A 49 11.58 14.75 -22.76
CA HIS A 49 11.96 15.26 -24.07
C HIS A 49 10.80 15.32 -25.07
N THR A 50 9.61 14.88 -24.69
CA THR A 50 8.39 15.06 -25.49
C THR A 50 7.52 16.10 -24.81
N GLY A 51 7.20 17.18 -25.54
CA GLY A 51 6.44 18.34 -25.05
C GLY A 51 4.98 18.04 -24.76
N ARG A 52 4.69 17.11 -23.83
CA ARG A 52 3.34 16.67 -23.53
C ARG A 52 2.68 17.68 -22.59
N PRO A 53 1.56 18.31 -22.98
CA PRO A 53 0.95 19.37 -22.19
C PRO A 53 0.42 18.80 -20.87
N ARG A 54 0.95 19.29 -19.75
CA ARG A 54 0.45 18.97 -18.40
C ARG A 54 -0.98 19.50 -18.30
N ARG A 55 -1.97 18.63 -18.08
CA ARG A 55 -3.35 19.06 -17.80
C ARG A 55 -3.35 19.93 -16.55
N HIS A 56 -3.62 21.22 -16.72
CA HIS A 56 -3.81 22.14 -15.60
C HIS A 56 -5.00 21.65 -14.76
N ARG A 57 -4.73 21.25 -13.52
CA ARG A 57 -5.78 21.04 -12.53
C ARG A 57 -6.30 22.42 -12.14
N PHE A 58 -7.55 22.71 -12.48
CA PHE A 58 -8.22 23.89 -11.96
C PHE A 58 -8.19 23.88 -10.43
N LEU A 59 -7.94 25.05 -9.83
CA LEU A 59 -7.96 25.22 -8.38
C LEU A 59 -9.35 24.87 -7.86
N ARG A 60 -9.42 23.90 -6.95
CA ARG A 60 -10.65 23.57 -6.23
C ARG A 60 -10.86 24.65 -5.17
N THR A 61 -11.99 25.37 -5.24
CA THR A 61 -12.39 26.32 -4.20
C THR A 61 -12.70 25.58 -2.90
N ALA A 62 -12.30 26.18 -1.77
CA ALA A 62 -12.48 25.66 -0.41
C ALA A 62 -13.94 25.69 0.03
#